data_AF-A0A7S2ADV6-F1
#
_entry.id   AF-A0A7S2ADV6-F1
#
_cell.length_a   1.000
_cell.length_b   1.000
_cell.length_c   1.000
_cell.angle_alpha   90.00
_cell.angle_beta   90.00
_cell.angle_gamma   90.00
#
_symmetry.space_group_name_H-M   'P 1'
#
loop_
_entity.id
_entity.type
_entity.pdbx_description
1 polymer ?
#
loop_
_entity_poly.entity_id
_entity_poly.type
_entity_poly.pdbx_seq_one_letter_code
_entity_poly.pdbx_strand_id
1 'polypeptide(L)'
;FDSEEAMLKGLEQGKISKGDFIVIRYEGPKGGPGMREMLTPTSAIMGAGLGKHVALMTDGRFSGGSHGFIIGHVSPEACVGGPIGLLKNGDTVTVDAENLVLNADISEEE
;
A
#
# COMPACT_ATOMS: atom_id res chain seq x y z
N PHE A 1 -0.27 -0.14 7.07
CA PHE A 1 -1.10 -1.22 7.65
C PHE A 1 -0.38 -2.54 7.45
N ASP A 2 -0.44 -3.42 8.45
CA ASP A 2 0.32 -4.69 8.45
C ASP A 2 -0.50 -5.91 7.98
N SER A 3 -1.74 -5.70 7.53
CA SER A 3 -2.56 -6.70 6.84
C SER A 3 -3.71 -6.05 6.07
N GLU A 4 -4.34 -6.79 5.14
CA GLU A 4 -5.60 -6.39 4.47
C GLU A 4 -6.67 -5.98 5.49
N GLU A 5 -6.88 -6.81 6.51
CA GLU A 5 -7.94 -6.65 7.52
C GLU A 5 -7.70 -5.40 8.38
N ALA A 6 -6.43 -5.10 8.69
CA ALA A 6 -6.07 -3.88 9.41
C ALA A 6 -6.35 -2.62 8.59
N MET A 7 -6.15 -2.67 7.27
CA MET A 7 -6.47 -1.57 6.37
C MET A 7 -7.98 -1.35 6.27
N LEU A 8 -8.77 -2.41 6.10
CA LEU A 8 -10.23 -2.33 6.04
C LEU A 8 -10.81 -1.73 7.33
N LYS A 9 -10.35 -2.19 8.49
CA LYS A 9 -10.73 -1.62 9.78
C LYS A 9 -10.32 -0.15 9.91
N GLY A 10 -9.16 0.23 9.36
CA GLY A 10 -8.72 1.62 9.30
C GLY A 10 -9.66 2.51 8.50
N LEU A 11 -10.11 2.02 7.34
CA LEU A 11 -11.09 2.71 6.50
C LEU A 11 -12.43 2.89 7.23
N GLU A 12 -12.97 1.84 7.85
CA GLU A 12 -14.21 1.89 8.63
C GLU A 12 -14.15 2.89 9.79
N GLN A 13 -12.97 3.05 10.38
CA GLN A 13 -12.71 4.00 11.47
C GLN A 13 -12.45 5.44 10.99
N GLY A 14 -12.50 5.70 9.68
CA GLY A 14 -12.22 7.02 9.12
C GLY A 14 -10.75 7.45 9.22
N LYS A 15 -9.81 6.49 9.29
CA LYS A 15 -8.37 6.77 9.36
C LYS A 15 -7.72 7.00 7.99
N ILE A 16 -8.48 6.86 6.91
CA ILE A 16 -8.03 7.06 5.54
C ILE A 16 -8.75 8.28 4.97
N SER A 17 -7.96 9.24 4.50
CA SER A 17 -8.41 10.52 3.97
C SER A 17 -7.96 10.72 2.53
N LYS A 18 -8.57 11.72 1.87
CA LYS A 18 -8.14 12.17 0.55
C LYS A 18 -6.70 12.68 0.61
N GLY A 19 -5.87 12.21 -0.32
CA GLY A 19 -4.44 12.51 -0.41
C GLY A 19 -3.54 11.45 0.20
N ASP A 20 -4.10 10.47 0.93
CA ASP A 20 -3.30 9.46 1.60
C ASP A 20 -2.63 8.49 0.61
N PHE A 21 -1.41 8.10 0.99
CA PHE A 21 -0.69 6.99 0.38
C PHE A 21 -0.82 5.75 1.27
N ILE A 22 -1.65 4.79 0.84
CA ILE A 22 -2.01 3.64 1.67
C ILE A 22 -1.02 2.51 1.42
N VAL A 23 -0.35 2.07 2.48
CA VAL A 23 0.58 0.93 2.44
C VAL A 23 -0.03 -0.27 3.17
N ILE A 24 -0.11 -1.40 2.48
CA ILE A 24 -0.49 -2.71 3.05
C ILE A 24 0.72 -3.64 2.90
N ARG A 25 1.39 -3.96 4.01
CA ARG A 25 2.65 -4.72 4.01
C ARG A 25 2.52 -6.01 4.79
N TYR A 26 3.53 -6.88 4.67
CA TYR A 26 3.50 -8.27 5.17
C TYR A 26 2.47 -9.15 4.46
N GLU A 27 2.08 -8.80 3.23
CA GLU A 27 1.21 -9.61 2.37
C GLU A 27 2.01 -10.30 1.25
N GLY A 28 3.34 -10.20 1.30
CA GLY A 28 4.29 -10.81 0.36
C GLY A 28 4.39 -12.35 0.47
N PRO A 29 5.28 -12.99 -0.32
CA PRO A 29 5.43 -14.43 -0.35
C PRO A 29 5.70 -15.09 1.01
N LYS A 30 6.48 -14.44 1.89
CA LYS A 30 6.79 -14.96 3.23
C LYS A 30 5.93 -14.35 4.32
N GLY A 31 5.63 -13.06 4.23
CA GLY A 31 4.82 -12.35 5.23
C GLY A 31 3.38 -12.84 5.27
N GLY A 32 2.76 -12.99 4.08
CA GLY A 32 1.35 -13.30 3.90
C GLY A 32 0.93 -14.65 4.51
N PRO A 33 1.66 -15.75 4.30
CA PRO A 33 2.49 -16.18 3.17
C PRO A 33 1.71 -16.44 1.86
N GLY A 34 2.44 -16.76 0.77
CA GLY A 34 1.83 -17.15 -0.51
C GLY A 34 1.41 -15.98 -1.40
N MET A 35 1.70 -14.74 -0.97
CA MET A 35 1.48 -13.53 -1.75
C MET A 35 0.02 -13.40 -2.22
N ARG A 36 -0.93 -13.26 -1.28
CA ARG A 36 -2.37 -13.23 -1.55
C ARG A 36 -2.72 -12.13 -2.57
N GLU A 37 -3.74 -12.41 -3.38
CA GLU A 37 -4.37 -11.42 -4.25
C GLU A 37 -5.55 -10.75 -3.55
N MET A 38 -5.45 -9.43 -3.35
CA MET A 38 -6.41 -8.64 -2.57
C MET A 38 -7.34 -7.82 -3.48
N LEU A 39 -8.62 -8.20 -3.55
CA LEU A 39 -9.67 -7.42 -4.24
C LEU A 39 -10.40 -6.45 -3.30
N THR A 40 -10.47 -6.79 -2.00
CA THR A 40 -11.27 -6.03 -1.04
C THR A 40 -10.75 -4.61 -0.81
N PRO A 41 -9.43 -4.33 -0.72
CA PRO A 41 -8.94 -2.97 -0.48
C PRO A 41 -9.27 -2.02 -1.63
N THR A 42 -9.09 -2.48 -2.87
CA THR A 42 -9.36 -1.67 -4.06
C THR A 42 -10.86 -1.36 -4.19
N SER A 43 -11.71 -2.37 -3.99
CA SER A 43 -13.18 -2.18 -4.01
C SER A 43 -13.70 -1.34 -2.84
N ALA A 44 -13.15 -1.49 -1.63
CA ALA A 44 -13.57 -0.72 -0.46
C ALA A 44 -13.22 0.78 -0.61
N ILE A 45 -12.02 1.10 -1.12
CA ILE A 45 -11.61 2.48 -1.41
C ILE A 45 -12.49 3.13 -2.48
N MET A 46 -12.87 2.36 -3.50
CA MET A 46 -13.83 2.83 -4.50
C MET A 46 -15.21 3.09 -3.89
N GLY A 47 -15.71 2.18 -3.04
CA GLY A 47 -16.97 2.33 -2.32
C GLY A 47 -17.00 3.52 -1.38
N ALA A 48 -15.86 3.88 -0.79
CA ALA A 48 -15.68 5.08 0.03
C ALA A 48 -15.56 6.38 -0.78
N GLY A 49 -15.57 6.32 -2.12
CA GLY A 49 -15.43 7.49 -2.99
C GLY A 49 -14.00 8.06 -3.05
N LEU A 50 -13.00 7.30 -2.58
CA LEU A 50 -11.61 7.75 -2.47
C LEU A 50 -10.72 7.29 -3.64
N GLY A 51 -11.22 6.47 -4.57
CA GLY A 51 -10.38 5.84 -5.60
C GLY A 51 -9.62 6.77 -6.57
N LYS A 52 -10.02 8.05 -6.69
CA LYS A 52 -9.25 9.06 -7.47
C LYS A 52 -8.36 9.95 -6.61
N HIS A 53 -8.29 9.66 -5.32
CA HIS A 53 -7.79 10.58 -4.31
C HIS A 53 -6.74 9.96 -3.41
N VAL A 54 -6.52 8.64 -3.50
CA VAL A 54 -5.51 7.92 -2.74
C VAL A 54 -4.70 7.03 -3.68
N ALA A 55 -3.51 6.66 -3.24
CA ALA A 55 -2.71 5.61 -3.85
C ALA A 55 -2.68 4.37 -2.94
N LEU A 56 -2.52 3.18 -3.53
CA LEU A 56 -2.36 1.93 -2.80
C LEU A 56 -1.03 1.27 -3.16
N MET A 57 -0.33 0.75 -2.16
CA MET A 57 0.92 0.02 -2.32
C MET A 57 0.95 -1.24 -1.45
N THR A 58 1.47 -2.35 -1.99
CA THR A 58 1.68 -3.59 -1.24
C THR A 58 2.87 -4.40 -1.71
N ASP A 59 3.47 -5.17 -0.79
CA ASP A 59 4.40 -6.26 -1.10
C ASP A 59 3.69 -7.57 -1.53
N GLY A 60 2.35 -7.61 -1.42
CA GLY A 60 1.47 -8.64 -1.98
C GLY A 60 0.98 -8.31 -3.39
N ARG A 61 -0.28 -8.70 -3.70
CA ARG A 61 -0.93 -8.45 -4.99
C ARG A 61 -2.29 -7.77 -4.81
N PHE A 62 -2.66 -6.93 -5.75
CA PHE A 62 -4.03 -6.40 -5.85
C PHE A 62 -4.78 -7.06 -7.01
N SER A 63 -6.10 -7.20 -6.84
CA SER A 63 -7.03 -7.61 -7.89
C SER A 63 -8.03 -6.48 -8.18
N GLY A 64 -8.61 -6.52 -9.38
CA GLY A 64 -9.65 -5.56 -9.83
C GLY A 64 -9.14 -4.44 -10.74
N GLY A 65 -10.09 -3.67 -11.30
CA GLY A 65 -9.80 -2.58 -12.24
C GLY A 65 -9.04 -1.43 -11.58
N SER A 66 -7.96 -0.98 -12.21
CA SER A 66 -7.09 0.08 -11.70
C SER A 66 -7.75 1.45 -11.80
N HIS A 67 -8.03 2.05 -10.65
CA HIS A 67 -8.48 3.44 -10.53
C HIS A 67 -7.49 4.16 -9.60
N GLY A 68 -6.73 5.10 -10.16
CA GLY A 68 -5.61 5.72 -9.45
C GLY A 68 -4.32 4.88 -9.47
N PHE A 69 -3.37 5.22 -8.61
CA PHE A 69 -2.11 4.49 -8.48
C PHE A 69 -2.29 3.26 -7.59
N ILE A 70 -2.07 2.08 -8.17
CA ILE A 70 -2.12 0.79 -7.48
C ILE A 70 -0.82 0.06 -7.77
N ILE A 71 0.01 -0.09 -6.74
CA ILE A 71 1.34 -0.67 -6.81
C ILE A 71 1.33 -2.00 -6.04
N GLY A 72 1.60 -3.10 -6.73
CA GLY A 72 1.81 -4.41 -6.11
C GLY A 72 3.27 -4.86 -6.25
N HIS A 73 3.58 -6.03 -5.70
CA HIS A 73 4.86 -6.72 -5.86
C HIS A 73 6.07 -5.91 -5.35
N VAL A 74 5.87 -4.99 -4.42
CA VAL A 74 6.99 -4.24 -3.84
C VAL A 74 7.98 -5.20 -3.21
N SER A 75 9.23 -5.07 -3.63
CA SER A 75 10.30 -6.00 -3.31
C SER A 75 11.57 -5.22 -2.92
N PRO A 76 12.36 -5.68 -1.93
CA PRO A 76 12.09 -6.85 -1.07
C PRO A 76 10.84 -6.64 -0.18
N GLU A 77 10.14 -7.74 0.17
CA GLU A 77 8.95 -7.68 1.02
C GLU A 77 9.27 -7.25 2.46
N ALA A 78 8.27 -6.74 3.19
CA ALA A 78 8.48 -6.27 4.57
C ALA A 78 8.99 -7.39 5.50
N CYS A 79 8.54 -8.63 5.28
CA CYS A 79 8.92 -9.78 6.11
C CYS A 79 10.43 -10.10 6.08
N VAL A 80 11.14 -9.67 5.03
CA VAL A 80 12.60 -9.89 4.91
C VAL A 80 13.41 -8.62 5.16
N GLY A 81 12.78 -7.58 5.73
CA GLY A 81 13.42 -6.30 6.01
C GLY A 81 13.55 -5.38 4.79
N GLY A 82 12.67 -5.53 3.79
CA GLY A 82 12.63 -4.59 2.67
C GLY A 82 12.17 -3.19 3.08
N PRO A 83 12.48 -2.14 2.29
CA PRO A 83 12.20 -0.74 2.64
C PRO A 83 10.73 -0.44 2.96
N ILE A 84 9.78 -1.14 2.34
CA ILE A 84 8.34 -1.02 2.64
C ILE A 84 8.02 -1.33 4.12
N GLY A 85 8.84 -2.16 4.78
CA GLY A 85 8.75 -2.45 6.21
C GLY A 85 9.20 -1.31 7.12
N LEU A 86 9.97 -0.35 6.61
CA LEU A 86 10.49 0.80 7.37
C LEU A 86 9.52 1.98 7.43
N LEU A 87 8.58 2.05 6.47
CA LEU A 87 7.62 3.14 6.37
C LEU A 87 6.79 3.33 7.64
N LYS A 88 6.60 4.60 8.01
CA LYS A 88 5.79 5.07 9.13
C LYS A 88 4.70 6.01 8.62
N ASN A 89 3.67 6.18 9.43
CA ASN A 89 2.62 7.15 9.12
C ASN A 89 3.22 8.56 9.15
N GLY A 90 3.01 9.32 8.08
CA GLY A 90 3.54 10.67 7.91
C GLY A 90 4.70 10.76 6.92
N ASP A 91 5.30 9.63 6.54
CA ASP A 91 6.36 9.62 5.52
C ASP A 91 5.83 10.06 4.17
N THR A 92 6.66 10.78 3.42
CA THR A 92 6.30 11.22 2.07
C THR A 92 6.75 10.19 1.05
N VAL A 93 5.81 9.72 0.24
CA VAL A 93 6.08 8.77 -0.86
C VAL A 93 5.79 9.45 -2.19
N THR A 94 6.78 9.41 -3.09
CA THR A 94 6.67 9.91 -4.47
C THR A 94 6.47 8.74 -5.42
N VAL A 95 5.44 8.82 -6.27
CA VAL A 95 5.22 7.92 -7.40
C VAL A 95 5.29 8.72 -8.68
N ASP A 96 6.28 8.39 -9.52
CA ASP A 96 6.45 8.94 -10.85
C ASP A 96 6.40 7.80 -11.86
N ALA A 97 5.24 7.65 -12.52
CA ALA A 97 5.03 6.60 -13.51
C ALA A 97 5.70 6.90 -14.87
N GLU A 98 6.04 8.16 -15.15
CA GLU A 98 6.74 8.52 -16.40
C GLU A 98 8.21 8.13 -16.31
N ASN A 99 8.83 8.36 -15.15
CA ASN A 99 10.24 8.03 -14.89
C ASN A 99 10.44 6.67 -14.21
N LEU A 100 9.35 5.94 -13.92
CA LEU A 100 9.37 4.64 -13.23
C LEU A 100 10.03 4.70 -11.85
N VAL A 101 9.76 5.76 -11.09
CA VAL A 101 10.29 5.98 -9.74
C VAL A 101 9.21 5.78 -8.69
N LEU A 102 9.55 4.99 -7.67
CA LEU A 102 8.84 4.88 -6.41
C LEU A 102 9.86 5.17 -5.31
N ASN A 103 9.72 6.30 -4.64
CA ASN A 103 10.66 6.73 -3.61
C ASN A 103 9.93 7.09 -2.32
N ALA A 104 10.51 6.72 -1.18
CA ALA A 104 10.09 7.21 0.12
C ALA A 104 11.17 8.13 0.67
N ASP A 105 10.77 9.30 1.18
CA ASP A 105 11.69 10.25 1.81
C ASP A 105 11.97 9.81 3.25
N ILE A 106 12.81 8.79 3.38
CA ILE A 106 13.30 8.25 4.64
C ILE A 106 14.78 8.62 4.72
N SER A 107 15.24 9.14 5.86
CA SER A 107 16.66 9.46 6.02
C SER A 107 17.50 8.17 6.02
N GLU A 108 18.77 8.25 5.65
CA GLU A 108 19.68 7.08 5.69
C GLU A 108 19.92 6.55 7.13
N GLU A 109 19.58 7.34 8.14
CA GLU A 109 19.78 7.04 9.56
C GLU A 109 18.59 6.28 10.18
N GLU A 110 17.44 6.25 9.49
CA GLU A 110 16.22 5.50 9.88
C GLU A 110 16.13 4.12 9.23
#